data_AF-A0A537JI61-F1
#
_entry.id   AF-A0A537JI61-F1
#
_cell.length_a   1.000
_cell.length_b   1.000
_cell.length_c   1.000
_cell.angle_alpha   90.00
_cell.angle_beta   90.00
_cell.angle_gamma   90.00
#
_symmetry.space_group_name_H-M   'P 1'
#
loop_
_entity.id
_entity.type
_entity.pdbx_description
1 polymer ?
#
loop_
_entity_poly.entity_id
_entity_poly.type
_entity_poly.pdbx_seq_one_letter_code
_entity_poly.pdbx_strand_id
1 'polypeptide(L)'
;MTSGPRAGNDDGRRLRRPHLILIERRVLTEPIVVETEPAGRRPRPTGFWRGTAFYRIVRILERRWERGESYLRVLADRGCFDLHRVTDVDPWTWRTEGRWELTAELAAVPVRRPLF
;
A
#
# COMPACT_ATOMS: atom_id res chain seq x y z
N MET A 1 45.81 -26.42 12.41
CA MET A 1 44.78 -26.98 11.51
C MET A 1 43.98 -25.82 10.96
N THR A 2 44.18 -25.57 9.67
CA THR A 2 43.61 -24.48 8.87
C THR A 2 42.22 -24.86 8.37
N SER A 3 41.23 -24.02 8.61
CA SER A 3 39.93 -24.07 7.95
C SER A 3 39.60 -22.67 7.45
N GLY A 4 39.64 -22.52 6.13
CA GLY A 4 39.64 -21.26 5.39
C GLY A 4 38.31 -20.50 5.38
N PRO A 5 38.26 -19.36 4.66
CA PRO A 5 37.12 -18.46 4.66
C PRO A 5 35.99 -19.04 3.80
N ARG A 6 34.77 -19.14 4.36
CA ARG A 6 33.57 -19.35 3.54
C ARG A 6 33.16 -18.00 2.95
N ALA A 7 33.60 -17.77 1.72
CA ALA A 7 32.98 -16.82 0.81
C ALA A 7 31.54 -17.30 0.53
N GLY A 8 30.58 -16.71 1.25
CA GLY A 8 29.16 -16.79 0.93
C GLY A 8 28.80 -15.62 0.03
N ASN A 9 29.07 -15.80 -1.27
CA ASN A 9 28.75 -14.87 -2.34
C ASN A 9 27.22 -14.88 -2.55
N ASP A 10 26.48 -14.11 -1.74
CA ASP A 10 25.01 -13.97 -1.87
C ASP A 10 24.62 -12.67 -2.59
N ASP A 11 25.43 -12.29 -3.58
CA ASP A 11 25.15 -11.23 -4.57
C ASP A 11 24.11 -11.70 -5.63
N GLY A 12 23.19 -12.56 -5.20
CA GLY A 12 22.11 -13.10 -6.00
C GLY A 12 20.99 -12.08 -6.19
N ARG A 13 21.12 -11.22 -7.20
CA ARG A 13 20.02 -10.55 -7.91
C ARG A 13 18.84 -10.12 -7.00
N ARG A 14 19.00 -9.01 -6.29
CA ARG A 14 17.84 -8.11 -6.14
C ARG A 14 17.48 -7.65 -7.54
N LEU A 15 16.55 -8.35 -8.20
CA LEU A 15 15.90 -7.85 -9.41
C LEU A 15 15.53 -6.40 -9.11
N ARG A 16 16.25 -5.45 -9.73
CA ARG A 16 16.02 -4.02 -9.52
C ARG A 16 14.58 -3.78 -9.94
N ARG A 17 13.68 -3.71 -8.95
CA ARG A 17 12.27 -3.44 -9.21
C ARG A 17 12.22 -2.11 -9.97
N PRO A 18 11.45 -2.01 -11.06
CA PRO A 18 11.38 -0.78 -11.81
C PRO A 18 11.04 0.36 -10.85
N HIS A 19 11.75 1.48 -11.00
CA HIS A 19 11.33 2.70 -10.33
C HIS A 19 9.97 3.07 -10.91
N LEU A 20 9.02 3.46 -10.06
CA LEU A 20 7.69 3.87 -10.51
C LEU A 20 7.63 5.39 -10.43
N ILE A 21 7.23 6.01 -11.54
CA ILE A 21 6.66 7.36 -11.50
C ILE A 21 5.16 7.18 -11.33
N LEU A 22 4.60 7.88 -10.35
CA LEU A 22 3.18 7.86 -10.05
C LEU A 22 2.58 9.20 -10.47
N ILE A 23 1.58 9.13 -11.33
CA ILE A 23 0.90 10.32 -11.87
C ILE A 23 -0.55 10.25 -11.42
N GLU A 24 -1.01 11.27 -10.70
CA GLU A 24 -2.41 11.37 -10.33
C GLU A 24 -3.29 11.49 -11.58
N ARG A 25 -4.29 10.62 -11.68
CA ARG A 25 -5.27 10.64 -12.77
C ARG A 25 -6.58 11.27 -12.34
N ARG A 26 -6.98 11.02 -11.10
CA ARG A 26 -8.27 11.45 -10.58
C ARG A 26 -8.22 11.55 -9.06
N VAL A 27 -8.71 12.68 -8.54
CA VAL A 27 -9.02 12.86 -7.12
C VAL A 27 -10.41 12.31 -6.85
N LEU A 28 -10.54 11.58 -5.75
CA LEU A 28 -11.74 10.85 -5.34
C LEU A 28 -12.03 11.11 -3.86
N THR A 29 -13.25 10.75 -3.45
CA THR A 29 -13.66 10.70 -2.04
C THR A 29 -14.72 9.61 -1.94
N GLU A 30 -14.34 8.39 -2.32
CA GLU A 30 -15.26 7.26 -2.43
C GLU A 30 -15.08 6.31 -1.26
N PRO A 31 -16.14 5.97 -0.49
CA PRO A 31 -16.03 5.01 0.59
C PRO A 31 -15.73 3.60 0.04
N ILE A 32 -14.80 2.91 0.69
CA ILE A 32 -14.38 1.55 0.34
C ILE A 32 -14.28 0.66 1.58
N VAL A 33 -14.37 -0.65 1.37
CA VAL A 33 -14.12 -1.64 2.42
C VAL A 33 -12.75 -2.25 2.19
N VAL A 34 -11.83 -2.07 3.14
CA VAL A 34 -10.50 -2.70 3.09
C VAL A 34 -10.54 -4.06 3.77
N GLU A 35 -10.10 -5.09 3.06
CA GLU A 35 -9.86 -6.40 3.65
C GLU A 35 -8.45 -6.49 4.23
N THR A 36 -8.31 -7.19 5.35
CA THR A 36 -7.03 -7.38 6.03
C THR A 36 -6.79 -8.84 6.37
N GLU A 37 -5.53 -9.26 6.43
CA GLU A 37 -5.17 -10.62 6.86
C GLU A 37 -5.71 -10.87 8.28
N PRO A 38 -6.41 -12.00 8.51
CA PRO A 38 -7.07 -12.28 9.80
C PRO A 38 -6.09 -12.60 10.94
N ALA A 39 -4.80 -12.84 10.66
CA ALA A 39 -3.81 -13.24 11.65
C ALA A 39 -2.57 -12.33 11.63
N GLY A 40 -2.39 -11.53 12.68
CA GLY A 40 -1.19 -10.73 12.89
C GLY A 40 -1.35 -9.64 13.97
N ARG A 41 -0.24 -9.26 14.61
CA ARG A 41 -0.20 -8.18 15.64
C ARG A 41 -0.61 -6.80 15.09
N ARG A 42 -0.60 -6.63 13.77
CA ARG A 42 -1.09 -5.46 13.03
C ARG A 42 -1.82 -5.95 11.77
N PRO A 43 -3.11 -5.63 11.58
CA PRO A 43 -3.84 -6.06 10.40
C PRO A 43 -3.17 -5.52 9.14
N ARG A 44 -2.87 -6.42 8.20
CA ARG A 44 -2.22 -6.09 6.93
C ARG A 44 -3.27 -6.02 5.83
N PRO A 45 -3.45 -4.88 5.14
CA PRO A 45 -4.35 -4.80 4.00
C PRO A 45 -3.98 -5.80 2.89
N THR A 46 -4.96 -6.59 2.46
CA THR A 46 -4.85 -7.59 1.37
C THR A 46 -5.53 -7.12 0.09
N GLY A 47 -6.54 -6.28 0.22
CA GLY A 47 -7.31 -5.73 -0.89
C GLY A 47 -8.37 -4.77 -0.40
N PHE A 48 -9.18 -4.27 -1.34
CA PHE A 48 -10.33 -3.45 -1.02
C PHE A 48 -11.46 -3.64 -2.02
N TRP A 49 -12.69 -3.42 -1.57
CA TRP A 49 -13.88 -3.42 -2.39
C TRP A 49 -14.23 -2.00 -2.82
N ARG A 50 -14.45 -1.82 -4.12
CA ARG A 50 -15.01 -0.60 -4.71
C ARG A 50 -16.29 -1.00 -5.43
N GLY A 51 -17.44 -0.63 -4.86
CA GLY A 51 -18.73 -1.21 -5.27
C GLY A 51 -18.70 -2.74 -5.12
N THR A 52 -19.01 -3.47 -6.19
CA THR A 52 -19.00 -4.94 -6.21
C THR A 52 -17.67 -5.56 -6.66
N ALA A 53 -16.67 -4.74 -6.96
CA ALA A 53 -15.40 -5.20 -7.50
C ALA A 53 -14.30 -5.21 -6.43
N PHE A 54 -13.64 -6.37 -6.27
CA PHE A 54 -12.50 -6.51 -5.37
C PHE A 54 -11.17 -6.20 -6.06
N TYR A 55 -10.36 -5.33 -5.46
CA TYR A 55 -9.05 -4.90 -5.92
C TYR A 55 -7.99 -5.52 -5.00
N ARG A 56 -7.23 -6.49 -5.51
CA ARG A 56 -6.21 -7.17 -4.72
C ARG A 56 -4.97 -6.29 -4.61
N ILE A 57 -4.54 -5.98 -3.38
CA ILE A 57 -3.30 -5.24 -3.16
C ILE A 57 -2.11 -6.17 -3.44
N VAL A 58 -1.38 -5.88 -4.50
CA VAL A 58 -0.15 -6.59 -4.88
C VAL A 58 1.02 -6.08 -4.02
N ARG A 59 1.04 -4.76 -3.77
CA ARG A 59 2.11 -4.13 -3.00
C ARG A 59 1.63 -2.84 -2.35
N ILE A 60 2.05 -2.62 -1.10
CA ILE A 60 1.96 -1.30 -0.46
C ILE A 60 3.24 -0.54 -0.80
N LEU A 61 3.09 0.60 -1.47
CA LEU A 61 4.19 1.45 -1.91
C LEU A 61 4.58 2.45 -0.82
N GLU A 62 3.59 2.96 -0.08
CA GLU A 62 3.79 3.97 0.96
C GLU A 62 2.78 3.78 2.10
N ARG A 63 3.20 4.10 3.32
CA ARG A 63 2.35 4.20 4.50
C ARG A 63 2.70 5.48 5.23
N ARG A 64 1.72 6.36 5.45
CA ARG A 64 1.89 7.57 6.25
C ARG A 64 0.84 7.63 7.36
N TRP A 65 1.19 8.28 8.44
CA TRP A 65 0.30 8.57 9.55
C TRP A 65 0.39 10.06 9.86
N GLU A 66 -0.71 10.77 9.72
CA GLU A 66 -0.76 12.23 9.86
C GLU A 66 -1.99 12.61 10.65
N ARG A 67 -1.82 13.40 11.72
CA ARG A 67 -2.95 13.95 12.52
C ARG A 67 -3.98 12.92 13.02
N GLY A 68 -3.57 11.67 13.24
CA GLY A 68 -4.48 10.60 13.69
C GLY A 68 -5.10 9.79 12.56
N GLU A 69 -4.79 10.11 11.31
CA GLU A 69 -5.30 9.47 10.11
C GLU A 69 -4.25 8.58 9.45
N SER A 70 -4.70 7.54 8.75
CA SER A 70 -3.82 6.61 8.02
C SER A 70 -3.92 6.82 6.53
N TYR A 71 -2.78 6.98 5.86
CA TYR A 71 -2.71 7.08 4.40
C TYR A 71 -1.92 5.89 3.86
N LEU A 72 -2.47 5.22 2.85
CA LEU A 72 -1.82 4.10 2.17
C LEU A 72 -1.77 4.38 0.68
N ARG A 73 -0.59 4.20 0.10
CA ARG A 73 -0.43 4.13 -1.35
C ARG A 73 -0.22 2.69 -1.75
N VAL A 74 -1.10 2.19 -2.61
CA VAL A 74 -1.13 0.77 -2.96
C VAL A 74 -1.07 0.56 -4.46
N LEU A 75 -0.28 -0.42 -4.87
CA LEU A 75 -0.39 -1.03 -6.19
C LEU A 75 -1.32 -2.24 -6.06
N ALA A 76 -2.47 -2.16 -6.70
CA ALA A 76 -3.41 -3.24 -6.88
C ALA A 76 -3.24 -3.90 -8.26
N ASP A 77 -3.86 -5.06 -8.43
CA ASP A 77 -3.95 -5.78 -9.71
C ASP A 77 -4.60 -4.95 -10.84
N ARG A 78 -5.39 -3.94 -10.49
CA ARG A 78 -6.11 -3.07 -11.44
C ARG A 78 -5.62 -1.61 -11.49
N GLY A 79 -4.51 -1.28 -10.84
CA GLY A 79 -3.97 0.08 -10.86
C GLY A 79 -3.27 0.49 -9.58
N CYS A 80 -2.92 1.77 -9.47
CA CYS A 80 -2.32 2.34 -8.28
C CYS A 80 -3.30 3.33 -7.64
N PHE A 81 -3.38 3.33 -6.31
CA PHE A 81 -4.40 4.08 -5.59
C PHE A 81 -3.87 4.64 -4.29
N ASP A 82 -4.39 5.80 -3.91
CA ASP A 82 -4.23 6.35 -2.56
C ASP A 82 -5.51 6.09 -1.77
N LEU A 83 -5.33 5.52 -0.58
CA LEU A 83 -6.38 5.20 0.38
C LEU A 83 -6.17 6.03 1.64
N HIS A 84 -7.26 6.48 2.23
CA HIS A 84 -7.27 7.27 3.46
C HIS A 84 -8.21 6.63 4.47
N ARG A 85 -7.73 6.42 5.70
CA ARG A 85 -8.57 6.02 6.83
C ARG A 85 -8.98 7.24 7.62
N VAL A 86 -10.21 7.67 7.40
CA VAL A 86 -10.86 8.71 8.18
C VAL A 86 -11.33 8.08 9.48
N THR A 87 -11.13 8.80 10.58
CA THR A 87 -11.60 8.39 11.90
C THR A 87 -12.73 9.32 12.31
N ASP A 88 -13.94 8.80 12.41
CA ASP A 88 -15.10 9.52 12.91
C ASP A 88 -15.35 9.15 14.38
N VAL A 89 -15.71 10.15 15.18
CA VAL A 89 -16.12 9.95 16.58
C VAL A 89 -17.61 10.23 16.66
N ASP A 90 -18.39 9.21 17.02
CA ASP A 90 -19.80 9.38 17.29
C ASP A 90 -19.97 10.24 18.55
N PRO A 91 -20.67 11.39 18.49
CA PRO A 91 -20.72 12.35 19.59
C PRO A 91 -21.60 11.88 20.76
N TRP A 92 -22.47 10.89 20.56
CA TRP A 92 -23.43 10.41 21.57
C TRP A 92 -22.92 9.18 22.31
N THR A 93 -22.18 8.32 21.61
CA THR A 93 -21.63 7.07 22.14
C THR A 93 -20.13 7.17 22.43
N TRP A 94 -19.47 8.23 21.95
CA TRP A 94 -18.02 8.44 22.02
C TRP A 94 -17.22 7.29 21.39
N ARG A 95 -17.86 6.47 20.55
CA ARG A 95 -17.21 5.38 19.85
C ARG A 95 -16.48 5.93 18.64
N THR A 96 -15.27 5.45 18.47
CA THR A 96 -14.44 5.78 17.32
C THR A 96 -14.61 4.72 16.25
N GLU A 97 -15.11 5.11 15.08
CA GLU A 97 -15.23 4.25 13.92
C GLU A 97 -14.32 4.75 12.80
N GLY A 98 -13.56 3.84 12.21
CA GLY A 98 -12.65 4.18 11.12
C GLY A 98 -13.22 3.69 9.80
N ARG A 99 -13.44 4.61 8.85
CA ARG A 99 -13.83 4.26 7.48
C ARG A 99 -12.67 4.48 6.52
N TRP A 100 -12.60 3.66 5.48
CA TRP A 100 -11.61 3.84 4.42
C TRP A 100 -12.24 4.53 3.22
N GLU A 101 -11.49 5.44 2.62
CA GLU A 101 -11.85 6.17 1.41
C GLU A 101 -10.76 6.01 0.36
N LEU A 102 -11.17 5.90 -0.90
CA LEU A 102 -10.31 6.03 -2.06
C LEU A 102 -10.17 7.52 -2.37
N THR A 103 -8.95 8.06 -2.26
CA THR A 103 -8.70 9.50 -2.43
C THR A 103 -8.06 9.83 -3.77
N ALA A 104 -7.35 8.88 -4.39
CA ALA A 104 -6.84 9.07 -5.73
C ALA A 104 -6.68 7.76 -6.50
N GLU A 105 -6.86 7.85 -7.82
CA GLU A 105 -6.39 6.87 -8.79
C GLU A 105 -5.11 7.41 -9.47
N LEU A 106 -4.08 6.57 -9.52
CA LEU A 106 -2.75 6.92 -10.02
C LEU A 106 -2.37 6.00 -11.19
N ALA A 107 -1.72 6.56 -12.20
CA ALA A 107 -0.98 5.79 -13.19
C ALA A 107 0.39 5.41 -12.61
N ALA A 108 0.72 4.12 -12.60
CA ALA A 108 2.05 3.65 -12.23
C ALA A 108 2.87 3.37 -13.49
N VAL A 109 3.80 4.27 -13.82
CA VAL A 109 4.66 4.16 -15.00
C VAL A 109 6.02 3.60 -14.59
N PRO A 110 6.41 2.40 -15.07
CA PRO A 110 7.72 1.86 -14.80
C PRO A 110 8.78 2.65 -15.58
N VAL A 111 9.76 3.19 -14.87
CA VAL A 111 10.95 3.82 -15.46
C VAL A 111 12.17 2.96 -15.22
N ARG A 112 12.94 2.78 -16.30
CA ARG A 112 14.28 2.19 -16.24
C ARG A 112 15.22 3.31 -15.83
N ARG A 113 15.86 3.21 -14.66
CA ARG A 113 17.03 4.06 -14.39
C ARG A 113 18.18 3.57 -15.27
N PRO A 114 18.89 4.45 -15.99
CA PRO A 114 20.17 4.08 -16.56
C PRO A 114 21.10 3.61 -15.44
N LEU A 115 21.79 2.51 -15.66
CA LEU A 115 22.88 2.08 -14.81
C LEU A 115 24.04 3.04 -15.12
N PHE A 116 24.19 4.10 -14.33
CA PHE A 116 25.45 4.82 -14.20
C PHE A 116 26.23 4.19 -13.06
#